data_AF-A0A2V9PCN8-F1
#
_entry.id   AF-A0A2V9PCN8-F1
#
_cell.length_a   1.000
_cell.length_b   1.000
_cell.length_c   1.000
_cell.angle_alpha   90.00
_cell.angle_beta   90.00
_cell.angle_gamma   90.00
#
_symmetry.space_group_name_H-M   'P 1'
#
loop_
_entity.id
_entity.type
_entity.pdbx_description
1 polymer ?
#
loop_
_entity_poly.entity_id
_entity_poly.type
_entity_poly.pdbx_seq_one_letter_code
_entity_poly.pdbx_strand_id
1 'polypeptide(L)' 'MRTTVALDDDLLRVAQEFTGVAEKTALLREALKALIERESARRLASLGGTMPGIKRIPRRRANSN' A
#
# COMPACT_ATOMS: atom_id res chain seq x y z
N MET A 1 -5.43 17.75 -10.11
CA MET A 1 -6.64 17.53 -10.95
C MET A 1 -7.85 17.55 -10.05
N ARG A 2 -8.93 18.25 -10.43
CA ARG A 2 -10.20 18.23 -9.70
C ARG A 2 -11.16 17.35 -10.50
N THR A 3 -11.72 16.34 -9.85
CA THR A 3 -12.59 15.35 -10.48
C THR A 3 -13.79 15.10 -9.57
N THR A 4 -14.97 14.93 -10.17
CA THR A 4 -16.18 14.50 -9.45
C THR A 4 -16.34 13.00 -9.62
N VAL A 5 -16.55 12.28 -8.52
CA VAL A 5 -16.69 10.81 -8.50
C VAL A 5 -17.94 10.48 -7.70
N ALA A 6 -18.79 9.60 -8.23
CA ALA A 6 -19.90 9.03 -7.48
C ALA A 6 -19.38 7.91 -6.58
N LEU A 7 -19.73 7.95 -5.30
CA LEU A 7 -19.32 6.97 -4.29
C LEU A 7 -20.56 6.40 -3.61
N ASP A 8 -20.46 5.14 -3.23
CA ASP A 8 -21.42 4.51 -2.35
C ASP A 8 -21.24 5.03 -0.91
N ASP A 9 -22.28 5.61 -0.33
CA ASP A 9 -22.23 6.25 0.98
C ASP A 9 -22.06 5.24 2.12
N ASP A 10 -22.58 4.02 1.98
CA ASP A 10 -22.39 2.97 2.98
C ASP A 10 -20.94 2.48 2.98
N LEU A 11 -20.37 2.28 1.79
CA LEU A 11 -18.95 1.91 1.66
C LEU A 11 -18.04 3.00 2.23
N LEU A 12 -18.37 4.27 1.95
CA LEU A 12 -17.62 5.40 2.47
C LEU A 12 -17.67 5.43 4.00
N ARG A 13 -18.86 5.28 4.59
CA ARG A 13 -19.05 5.25 6.04
C ARG A 13 -18.22 4.16 6.70
N VAL A 14 -18.30 2.92 6.20
CA VAL A 14 -17.50 1.79 6.72
C VAL A 14 -16.00 2.09 6.63
N ALA A 15 -15.55 2.64 5.51
CA ALA A 15 -14.14 3.00 5.33
C ALA A 15 -13.70 4.10 6.30
N GLN A 16 -14.54 5.11 6.56
CA GLN A 16 -14.26 6.17 7.54
C GLN A 16 -14.21 5.62 8.97
N GLU A 17 -15.14 4.73 9.34
CA GLU A 17 -15.17 4.07 10.65
C GLU A 17 -13.91 3.23 10.88
N PHE A 18 -13.45 2.49 9.87
CA PHE A 18 -12.30 1.58 10.01
C PHE A 18 -10.95 2.29 9.92
N THR A 19 -10.85 3.35 9.12
CA THR A 19 -9.59 4.08 8.92
C THR A 19 -9.45 5.29 9.85
N GLY A 20 -10.55 5.79 10.43
CA GLY A 20 -10.59 7.04 11.17
C GLY A 20 -10.47 8.30 10.30
N VAL A 21 -10.41 8.16 8.97
CA VAL A 21 -10.20 9.29 8.05
C VAL A 21 -11.54 9.89 7.64
N ALA A 22 -11.93 10.99 8.29
CA ALA A 22 -13.21 11.66 8.01
C ALA A 22 -13.23 12.44 6.68
N GLU A 23 -12.08 12.90 6.19
CA GLU A 23 -12.03 13.74 4.99
C GLU A 23 -12.05 12.86 3.72
N LYS A 24 -13.05 13.07 2.85
CA LYS A 24 -13.31 12.20 1.68
C LYS A 24 -12.13 12.15 0.70
N THR A 25 -11.45 13.27 0.45
CA THR A 25 -10.34 13.31 -0.50
C THR A 25 -9.08 12.62 0.04
N ALA A 26 -8.83 12.73 1.35
CA ALA A 26 -7.78 12.02 2.05
C ALA A 26 -8.05 10.52 2.02
N LEU A 27 -9.28 10.10 2.31
CA LEU A 27 -9.68 8.70 2.25
C LEU A 27 -9.51 8.11 0.84
N LEU A 28 -9.90 8.85 -0.21
CA LEU A 28 -9.66 8.43 -1.59
C LEU A 28 -8.17 8.32 -1.93
N ARG A 29 -7.34 9.25 -1.46
CA ARG A 29 -5.89 9.20 -1.68
C ARG A 29 -5.27 7.99 -1.01
N GLU A 30 -5.66 7.70 0.23
CA GLU A 30 -5.18 6.53 0.95
C GLU A 30 -5.67 5.23 0.30
N ALA A 31 -6.91 5.17 -0.18
CA ALA A 31 -7.42 4.01 -0.91
C ALA A 31 -6.59 3.71 -2.18
N LEU A 32 -6.20 4.74 -2.94
CA LEU A 32 -5.34 4.57 -4.10
C LEU A 32 -3.94 4.10 -3.74
N LYS A 33 -3.34 4.65 -2.68
CA LYS A 33 -2.03 4.19 -2.19
C LYS A 33 -2.08 2.73 -1.75
N ALA A 34 -3.09 2.35 -0.96
CA ALA A 34 -3.28 0.98 -0.50
C ALA A 34 -3.45 0.00 -1.67
N LEU A 35 -4.14 0.40 -2.74
CA LEU A 35 -4.27 -0.42 -3.95
C LEU A 35 -2.92 -0.63 -4.65
N ILE A 36 -2.11 0.44 -4.77
CA ILE A 36 -0.77 0.40 -5.36
C ILE A 36 0.15 -0.50 -4.52
N GLU A 37 0.13 -0.35 -3.20
CA GLU A 37 0.93 -1.15 -2.27
C GLU A 37 0.58 -2.63 -2.38
N ARG A 38 -0.72 -2.97 -2.39
CA ARG A 38 -1.20 -4.35 -2.53
C ARG A 38 -0.70 -5.00 -3.82
N GLU A 39 -0.78 -4.29 -4.94
CA GLU A 39 -0.35 -4.83 -6.24
C GLU A 39 1.16 -4.87 -6.36
N SER A 40 1.87 -3.89 -5.80
CA SER A 40 3.32 -3.88 -5.72
C SER A 40 3.83 -5.06 -4.90
N ALA A 41 3.20 -5.36 -3.76
CA ALA A 41 3.51 -6.52 -2.94
C ALA A 41 3.29 -7.83 -3.71
N ARG A 42 2.16 -7.96 -4.45
CA ARG A 42 1.90 -9.13 -5.31
C ARG A 42 2.98 -9.33 -6.36
N ARG A 43 3.39 -8.25 -7.04
CA ARG A 43 4.46 -8.28 -8.05
C ARG A 43 5.80 -8.64 -7.42
N LEU A 44 6.18 -8.02 -6.31
CA LEU A 44 7.43 -8.32 -5.60
C LEU A 44 7.47 -9.77 -5.10
N ALA A 45 6.35 -10.29 -4.58
CA ALA A 45 6.26 -11.70 -4.19
C ALA A 45 6.49 -12.64 -5.38
N SER A 46 5.95 -12.31 -6.56
CA SER A 46 6.22 -13.08 -7.79
C SER A 46 7.68 -13.01 -8.25
N LEU A 47 8.39 -11.93 -7.92
CA LEU A 47 9.82 -11.77 -8.21
C LEU A 47 10.73 -12.54 -7.22
N GLY A 48 10.22 -12.94 -6.05
CA GLY A 48 10.98 -13.66 -5.02
C GLY A 48 11.57 -15.02 -5.44
N GLY A 49 11.28 -15.48 -6.67
CA GLY A 49 11.87 -16.68 -7.28
C GLY A 49 12.58 -16.44 -8.61
N THR A 50 12.72 -15.20 -9.10
CA THR A 50 13.33 -14.93 -10.42
C THR A 50 14.84 -14.85 -10.40
N MET A 51 15.47 -14.73 -9.22
CA MET A 51 16.92 -14.77 -9.04
C MET A 51 17.36 -15.91 -8.09
N PRO A 52 17.15 -17.19 -8.45
CA PRO A 52 17.55 -18.33 -7.63
C PRO A 52 19.07 -18.44 -7.42
N GLY A 53 19.87 -17.84 -8.31
CA GLY A 53 21.34 -17.80 -8.22
C GLY A 53 21.91 -16.58 -7.49
N ILE A 54 21.09 -15.75 -6.83
CA ILE A 54 21.59 -14.56 -6.15
C ILE A 54 22.52 -14.95 -4.99
N LYS A 55 23.75 -14.43 -4.99
CA LYS A 55 24.69 -14.66 -3.90
C LYS A 55 24.15 -14.04 -2.62
N ARG A 56 24.26 -14.75 -1.49
CA ARG A 56 23.81 -14.28 -0.17
C ARG A 56 24.49 -12.95 0.17
N ILE A 57 23.71 -11.86 0.22
CA ILE A 57 24.22 -10.54 0.60
C ILE A 57 24.47 -10.52 2.12
N PRO A 58 25.67 -10.16 2.60
CA PRO A 58 25.95 -10.04 4.03
C PRO A 58 25.02 -9.02 4.69
N ARG A 59 24.39 -9.38 5.81
CA ARG A 59 23.62 -8.43 6.62
C ARG A 59 24.58 -7.47 7.31
N ARG A 60 24.47 -6.15 7.03
CA ARG A 60 25.21 -5.13 7.78
C ARG A 60 24.61 -5.03 9.19
N ARG A 61 25.32 -5.53 10.20
CA ARG A 61 24.97 -5.25 11.60
C ARG A 61 25.38 -3.82 11.91
N ALA A 62 24.51 -3.04 12.54
CA ALA A 62 24.94 -1.78 13.14
C ALA A 62 25.89 -2.15 14.28
N ASN A 63 27.12 -1.65 14.25
CA ASN A 63 28.03 -1.76 15.39
C ASN A 63 27.35 -1.08 16.58
N SER A 64 27.10 -1.83 17.65
CA SER A 64 26.79 -1.26 18.95
C SER A 64 28.05 -0.54 19.41
N ASN A 65 28.02 0.79 19.44
CA ASN A 65 29.03 1.62 20.08
C ASN A 65 28.32 2.46 21.13
#